data_AF-A0A0Q4US06-F1
#
_entry.id   AF-A0A0Q4US06-F1
#
_cell.length_a   1.000
_cell.length_b   1.000
_cell.length_c   1.000
_cell.angle_alpha   90.00
_cell.angle_beta   90.00
_cell.angle_gamma   90.00
#
_symmetry.space_group_name_H-M   'P 1'
#
loop_
_entity.id
_entity.type
_entity.pdbx_description
1 polymer ?
#
loop_
_entity_poly.entity_id
_entity_poly.type
_entity_poly.pdbx_seq_one_letter_code
_entity_poly.pdbx_strand_id
1 'polypeptide(L)'
;MRSQTVGAFLADEYPRLVEPVIAELLAADELDVVDIAVVDWNGRTLAADAPITEALLRFRDADGSSMAVVFDGGGPGESDAEFAGRLRSDLQDFIAESTFGWGQLRG
;
A
#
# COMPACT_ATOMS: atom_id res chain seq x y z
N MET A 1 9.21 -14.60 -7.98
CA MET A 1 9.07 -13.91 -9.28
C MET A 1 7.91 -12.97 -9.10
N ARG A 2 8.09 -11.65 -9.28
CA ARG A 2 7.00 -10.70 -9.05
C ARG A 2 5.89 -10.87 -10.08
N SER A 3 4.68 -10.56 -9.65
CA SER A 3 3.43 -10.65 -10.37
C SER A 3 3.45 -9.75 -11.60
N GLN A 4 2.92 -10.24 -12.71
CA GLN A 4 2.91 -9.49 -13.96
C GLN A 4 1.68 -8.59 -14.09
N THR A 5 0.62 -8.86 -13.33
CA THR A 5 -0.64 -8.12 -13.35
C THR A 5 -1.08 -7.73 -11.94
N VAL A 6 -1.92 -6.70 -11.86
CA VAL A 6 -2.52 -6.24 -10.59
C VAL A 6 -3.26 -7.36 -9.87
N GLY A 7 -4.03 -8.16 -10.59
CA GLY A 7 -4.81 -9.27 -10.02
C GLY A 7 -3.93 -10.37 -9.44
N ALA A 8 -2.81 -10.70 -10.10
CA ALA A 8 -1.85 -11.65 -9.57
C ALA A 8 -1.18 -11.12 -8.29
N PHE A 9 -0.83 -9.83 -8.26
CA PHE A 9 -0.30 -9.18 -7.07
C PHE A 9 -1.29 -9.21 -5.92
N LEU A 10 -2.54 -8.81 -6.15
CA LEU A 10 -3.58 -8.82 -5.13
C LEU A 10 -3.86 -10.22 -4.58
N ALA A 11 -3.69 -11.25 -5.40
CA ALA A 11 -3.95 -12.64 -5.00
C ALA A 11 -2.79 -13.32 -4.27
N ASP A 12 -1.53 -12.94 -4.52
CA ASP A 12 -0.34 -13.64 -4.01
C ASP A 12 0.56 -12.75 -3.15
N GLU A 13 0.97 -11.60 -3.67
CA GLU A 13 1.95 -10.72 -3.01
C GLU A 13 1.31 -9.84 -1.95
N TYR A 14 0.12 -9.29 -2.21
CA TYR A 14 -0.58 -8.43 -1.26
C TYR A 14 -0.78 -9.10 0.12
N PRO A 15 -1.38 -10.30 0.23
CA PRO A 15 -1.58 -10.95 1.53
C PRO A 15 -0.27 -11.33 2.23
N ARG A 16 0.80 -11.53 1.46
CA ARG A 16 2.09 -11.98 1.98
C ARG A 16 3.02 -10.84 2.38
N LEU A 17 2.96 -9.71 1.68
CA LEU A 17 3.90 -8.60 1.81
C LEU A 17 3.26 -7.34 2.39
N VAL A 18 2.00 -7.07 2.05
CA VAL A 18 1.31 -5.82 2.38
C VAL A 18 0.46 -5.99 3.63
N GLU A 19 -0.41 -7.00 3.68
CA GLU A 19 -1.29 -7.23 4.84
C GLU A 19 -0.55 -7.33 6.18
N PRO A 20 0.62 -8.00 6.29
CA PRO A 20 1.34 -8.06 7.56
C PRO A 20 1.86 -6.69 8.02
N VAL A 21 2.28 -5.83 7.08
CA VAL A 21 2.75 -4.48 7.39
C VAL A 21 1.60 -3.59 7.83
N ILE A 22 0.45 -3.69 7.15
CA ILE A 22 -0.78 -2.99 7.54
C ILE A 22 -1.20 -3.41 8.95
N ALA A 23 -1.30 -4.72 9.20
CA ALA A 23 -1.75 -5.27 10.49
C ALA A 23 -0.80 -4.95 11.65
N GLU A 24 0.46 -4.64 11.37
CA GLU A 24 1.44 -4.18 12.36
C GLU A 24 1.17 -2.72 12.79
N LEU A 25 0.73 -1.87 11.86
CA LEU A 25 0.68 -0.42 12.05
C LEU A 25 -0.73 0.13 12.30
N LEU A 26 -1.74 -0.50 11.71
CA LEU A 26 -3.13 -0.06 11.75
C LEU A 26 -4.00 -1.07 12.48
N ALA A 27 -4.88 -0.56 13.35
CA ALA A 27 -5.97 -1.34 13.90
C ALA A 27 -7.06 -1.57 12.83
N ALA A 28 -7.92 -2.58 13.03
CA ALA A 28 -8.90 -2.98 12.03
C ALA A 28 -9.92 -1.87 11.69
N ASP A 29 -10.34 -1.11 12.69
CA ASP A 29 -11.21 0.07 12.58
C ASP A 29 -10.57 1.23 11.82
N GLU A 30 -9.25 1.42 11.98
CA GLU A 30 -8.48 2.39 11.20
C GLU A 30 -8.36 1.95 9.74
N LEU A 31 -8.14 0.66 9.50
CA LEU A 31 -8.07 0.11 8.16
C LEU A 31 -9.41 0.23 7.40
N ASP A 32 -10.54 0.09 8.08
CA ASP A 32 -11.89 0.20 7.49
C ASP A 32 -12.17 1.57 6.85
N VAL A 33 -11.44 2.60 7.26
CA VAL A 33 -11.58 3.98 6.74
C VAL A 33 -10.43 4.38 5.81
N VAL A 34 -9.48 3.48 5.54
CA VAL A 34 -8.39 3.71 4.59
C VAL A 34 -8.74 3.07 3.26
N ASP A 35 -8.76 3.89 2.21
CA ASP A 35 -8.92 3.45 0.84
C ASP A 35 -7.57 3.00 0.27
N ILE A 36 -7.43 1.68 0.09
CA ILE A 36 -6.24 1.05 -0.50
C ILE A 36 -6.54 0.63 -1.93
N ALA A 37 -5.72 1.09 -2.88
CA ALA A 37 -5.91 0.77 -4.28
C ALA A 37 -4.59 0.66 -5.03
N VAL A 38 -4.58 -0.17 -6.07
CA VAL A 38 -3.51 -0.16 -7.07
C VAL A 38 -3.85 0.86 -8.16
N VAL A 39 -2.98 1.83 -8.38
CA VAL A 39 -3.22 2.99 -9.26
C VAL A 39 -2.08 3.23 -10.23
N ASP A 40 -2.35 3.97 -11.31
CA ASP A 40 -1.31 4.52 -12.19
C ASP A 40 -0.68 5.80 -11.60
N TRP A 41 0.33 6.34 -12.28
CA TRP A 41 0.98 7.61 -11.92
C TRP A 41 0.05 8.83 -11.93
N ASN A 42 -1.13 8.73 -12.53
CA ASN A 42 -2.17 9.77 -12.51
C ASN A 42 -3.20 9.54 -11.39
N GLY A 43 -3.01 8.52 -10.54
CA GLY A 43 -3.92 8.17 -9.45
C GLY A 43 -5.18 7.41 -9.89
N ARG A 44 -5.24 6.93 -11.14
CA ARG A 44 -6.38 6.15 -11.65
C ARG A 44 -6.23 4.70 -11.21
N THR A 45 -7.29 4.14 -10.62
CA THR A 45 -7.32 2.73 -10.25
C THR A 45 -7.14 1.84 -11.47
N LEU A 46 -6.21 0.88 -11.35
CA LEU A 46 -5.90 -0.09 -12.39
C LEU A 46 -6.82 -1.32 -12.27
N ALA A 47 -7.21 -1.88 -13.42
CA ALA A 47 -7.96 -3.13 -13.48
C ALA A 47 -7.07 -4.33 -13.13
N ALA A 48 -7.69 -5.46 -12.74
CA ALA A 48 -6.96 -6.66 -12.32
C ALA A 48 -6.06 -7.27 -13.41
N ASP A 49 -6.39 -7.08 -14.69
CA ASP A 49 -5.60 -7.54 -15.83
C ASP A 49 -4.52 -6.54 -16.27
N ALA A 50 -4.48 -5.35 -15.67
CA ALA A 50 -3.48 -4.35 -16.00
C ALA A 50 -2.07 -4.78 -15.58
N PRO A 51 -1.03 -4.42 -16.36
CA PRO A 51 0.35 -4.72 -16.02
C PRO A 51 0.84 -3.87 -14.83
N ILE A 52 1.75 -4.44 -14.02
CA ILE A 52 2.32 -3.77 -12.83
C ILE A 52 3.42 -2.74 -13.14
N THR A 53 3.90 -2.66 -14.38
CA THR A 53 5.06 -1.85 -14.79
C THR A 53 4.89 -0.34 -14.57
N GLU A 54 3.68 0.14 -14.29
CA GLU A 54 3.37 1.54 -13.97
C GLU A 54 2.42 1.65 -12.76
N ALA A 55 2.44 0.66 -11.88
CA ALA A 55 1.50 0.55 -10.77
C ALA A 55 2.10 1.06 -9.45
N LEU A 56 1.25 1.72 -8.66
CA LEU A 56 1.52 2.20 -7.32
C LEU A 56 0.50 1.58 -6.35
N LEU A 57 0.93 1.19 -5.15
CA LEU A 57 0.03 0.92 -4.04
C LEU A 57 -0.28 2.23 -3.33
N ARG A 58 -1.51 2.74 -3.46
CA ARG A 58 -1.96 3.95 -2.77
C ARG A 58 -2.67 3.58 -1.47
N PHE A 59 -2.36 4.32 -0.42
CA PHE A 59 -3.15 4.44 0.79
C PHE A 59 -3.72 5.85 0.86
N ARG A 60 -5.01 5.98 1.17
CA ARG A 60 -5.67 7.26 1.35
C ARG A 60 -6.57 7.21 2.57
N ASP A 61 -6.37 8.13 3.49
CA ASP A 61 -7.21 8.25 4.69
C ASP A 61 -8.53 8.98 4.39
N ALA A 62 -9.41 9.01 5.39
CA ALA A 62 -10.73 9.63 5.28
C ALA A 62 -10.68 11.17 5.13
N ASP A 63 -9.59 11.81 5.54
CA ASP A 63 -9.37 13.25 5.38
C ASP A 63 -8.82 13.61 4.00
N GLY A 64 -8.48 12.59 3.20
CA GLY A 64 -8.03 12.72 1.82
C GLY A 64 -6.52 12.83 1.66
N SER A 65 -5.74 12.71 2.73
CA SER A 65 -4.28 12.59 2.64
C SER A 65 -3.94 11.22 2.06
N SER A 66 -2.90 11.17 1.24
CA SER A 66 -2.53 9.92 0.57
C SER A 66 -1.02 9.76 0.46
N MET A 67 -0.57 8.52 0.61
CA MET A 67 0.76 8.07 0.22
C MET A 67 0.64 7.03 -0.90
N ALA A 68 1.71 6.86 -1.67
CA ALA A 68 1.76 5.83 -2.69
C ALA A 68 3.16 5.22 -2.79
N VAL A 69 3.22 3.89 -2.94
CA VAL A 69 4.46 3.12 -2.98
C VAL A 69 4.58 2.46 -4.33
N VAL A 70 5.67 2.71 -5.05
CA VAL A 70 5.93 2.05 -6.33
C VAL A 70 6.22 0.57 -6.08
N PHE A 71 5.56 -0.31 -6.83
CA PHE A 71 5.82 -1.75 -6.75
C PHE A 71 7.21 -2.11 -7.26
N ASP A 72 7.62 -1.58 -8.40
CA ASP A 72 8.92 -1.85 -9.04
C ASP A 72 10.03 -0.84 -8.63
N GLY A 73 9.77 -0.02 -7.61
CA GLY A 73 10.53 1.22 -7.34
C GLY A 73 11.83 1.09 -6.57
N GLY A 74 12.21 -0.11 -6.11
CA GLY A 74 13.55 -0.34 -5.55
C GLY A 74 14.62 -0.59 -6.62
N GLY A 75 14.21 -0.80 -7.87
CA GLY A 75 15.08 -1.22 -8.98
C GLY A 75 15.07 -2.75 -9.19
N PRO A 76 15.75 -3.22 -10.25
CA PRO A 76 15.81 -4.65 -10.54
C PRO A 76 16.46 -5.41 -9.39
N GLY A 77 15.69 -6.31 -8.76
CA GLY A 77 16.18 -7.19 -7.70
C GLY A 77 15.78 -6.81 -6.27
N GLU A 78 14.91 -5.81 -6.06
CA GLU A 78 14.34 -5.54 -4.74
C GLU A 78 13.66 -6.82 -4.20
N SER A 79 14.19 -7.31 -3.08
CA SER A 79 13.65 -8.46 -2.38
C SER A 79 12.34 -8.11 -1.67
N ASP A 80 11.55 -9.15 -1.39
CA ASP A 80 10.29 -9.03 -0.65
C ASP A 80 10.47 -8.36 0.72
N ALA A 81 11.60 -8.61 1.39
CA ALA A 81 11.91 -8.01 2.69
C ALA A 81 12.25 -6.51 2.58
N GLU A 82 12.95 -6.11 1.51
CA GLU A 82 13.26 -4.70 1.24
C GLU A 82 11.99 -3.93 0.90
N PHE A 83 11.12 -4.50 0.05
CA PHE A 83 9.81 -3.93 -0.25
C PHE A 83 8.97 -3.73 1.02
N ALA A 84 8.82 -4.78 1.84
CA ALA A 84 8.05 -4.71 3.08
C ALA A 84 8.65 -3.71 4.08
N GLY A 85 9.98 -3.62 4.17
CA GLY A 85 10.67 -2.65 5.01
C GLY A 85 10.42 -1.20 4.58
N ARG A 86 10.50 -0.92 3.28
CA ARG A 86 10.19 0.39 2.71
C ARG A 86 8.72 0.76 2.90
N LEU A 87 7.80 -0.15 2.58
CA LEU A 87 6.37 0.04 2.81
C LEU A 87 6.07 0.36 4.28
N ARG A 88 6.71 -0.34 5.23
CA ARG A 88 6.56 -0.05 6.66
C ARG A 88 7.01 1.36 7.00
N SER A 89 8.19 1.77 6.52
CA SER A 89 8.73 3.12 6.76
C SER A 89 7.81 4.19 6.19
N ASP A 90 7.42 4.06 4.92
CA ASP A 90 6.56 5.03 4.24
C ASP A 90 5.19 5.14 4.94
N LEU A 91 4.62 4.01 5.38
CA LEU A 91 3.35 3.98 6.10
C LEU A 91 3.45 4.58 7.51
N GLN A 92 4.57 4.38 8.21
CA GLN A 92 4.83 5.04 9.50
C GLN A 92 4.92 6.55 9.35
N ASP A 93 5.64 7.04 8.34
CA ASP A 93 5.75 8.47 8.06
C ASP A 93 4.39 9.06 7.68
N PHE A 94 3.62 8.38 6.82
CA PHE A 94 2.26 8.79 6.47
C PHE A 94 1.35 8.90 7.71
N ILE A 95 1.39 7.93 8.62
CA ILE A 95 0.63 7.96 9.87
C ILE A 95 1.07 9.14 10.75
N ALA A 96 2.37 9.38 10.86
CA ALA A 96 2.92 10.44 11.71
C ALA A 96 2.67 11.86 11.17
N GLU A 97 2.63 12.00 9.84
CA GLU A 97 2.44 13.29 9.16
C GLU A 97 0.97 13.60 8.85
N SER A 98 0.11 12.60 8.80
CA SER A 98 -1.32 12.80 8.57
C SER A 98 -1.98 13.50 9.76
N THR A 99 -2.92 14.40 9.45
CA THR A 99 -3.79 15.03 10.44
C THR A 99 -4.92 14.12 10.90
N PHE A 100 -5.09 12.96 10.25
CA PHE A 100 -6.07 11.96 10.62
C PHE A 100 -5.79 11.46 12.04
N GLY A 101 -6.83 11.34 12.85
CA GLY A 101 -6.74 10.96 14.26
C GLY A 101 -6.45 9.49 14.48
N TRP A 102 -5.33 8.97 14.00
CA TRP A 102 -4.89 7.60 14.28
C TRP A 102 -4.94 7.33 15.79
N GLY A 103 -5.54 6.23 16.19
CA GLY A 103 -5.78 5.86 17.57
C GLY A 103 -7.05 6.43 18.21
N GLN A 104 -7.74 7.40 17.58
CA GLN A 104 -9.00 7.95 18.11
C GLN A 104 -10.21 7.05 17.83
N LEU A 105 -10.11 6.13 16.87
CA LEU A 105 -11.13 5.12 16.59
C LEU A 105 -11.06 3.93 17.57
N ARG A 106 -9.91 3.75 18.23
CA ARG A 106 -9.65 2.67 19.18
C ARG A 106 -10.45 2.90 20.47
N GLY A 107 -11.72 2.49 20.45
CA GLY A 107 -12.69 2.54 21.55
C GLY A 107 -12.94 1.17 22.19
#